data_AF-A0A6G1Z7R0-F1
#
_entry.id   AF-A0A6G1Z7R0-F1
#
_cell.length_a   1.000
_cell.length_b   1.000
_cell.length_c   1.000
_cell.angle_alpha   90.00
_cell.angle_beta   90.00
_cell.angle_gamma   90.00
#
_symmetry.space_group_name_H-M   'P 1'
#
loop_
_entity.id
_entity.type
_entity.pdbx_description
1 polymer ?
#
loop_
_entity_poly.entity_id
_entity_poly.type
_entity_poly.pdbx_seq_one_letter_code
_entity_poly.pdbx_strand_id
1 'polypeptide(L)'
;MKTIGIFYGSSTGTTEDIAKRIAAKLGVDASNLYDVAKASPSDLAGYEVLILGSSTWGAGDLQDDWYDFLAKIKKLDLSGKFVAIFGCISQCDGNGQRE
;
A
#
# COMPACT_ATOMS: atom_id res chain seq x y z
N MET A 1 11.24 9.52 16.93
CA MET A 1 10.02 8.96 16.30
C MET A 1 10.43 7.74 15.51
N LYS A 2 9.56 6.73 15.40
CA LYS A 2 9.83 5.57 14.54
C LYS A 2 9.75 5.98 13.07
N THR A 3 10.58 5.40 12.23
CA THR A 3 10.52 5.63 10.77
C THR A 3 9.32 4.89 10.17
N ILE A 4 8.50 5.59 9.38
CA ILE A 4 7.29 5.06 8.76
C ILE A 4 7.45 5.05 7.24
N GLY A 5 7.26 3.89 6.63
CA GLY A 5 7.15 3.72 5.18
C GLY A 5 5.73 3.31 4.80
N ILE A 6 5.13 4.03 3.85
CA ILE A 6 3.78 3.76 3.38
C ILE A 6 3.88 3.19 1.96
N PHE A 7 3.39 1.97 1.76
CA PHE A 7 3.43 1.25 0.48
C PHE A 7 2.00 0.99 0.04
N TYR A 8 1.65 1.39 -1.18
CA TYR A 8 0.30 1.23 -1.69
C TYR A 8 0.27 0.72 -3.13
N GLY A 9 -0.79 -0.03 -3.47
CA GLY A 9 -1.15 -0.42 -4.83
C GLY A 9 -2.52 0.15 -5.18
N SER A 10 -2.63 0.77 -6.36
CA SER A 10 -3.79 1.57 -6.74
C SER A 10 -3.94 1.66 -8.26
N SER A 11 -5.03 1.13 -8.80
CA SER A 11 -5.31 1.21 -10.24
C SER A 11 -6.06 2.50 -10.63
N THR A 12 -6.99 2.96 -9.79
CA THR A 12 -7.87 4.13 -10.08
C THR A 12 -7.61 5.35 -9.20
N GLY A 13 -6.60 5.28 -8.32
CA GLY A 13 -6.15 6.42 -7.50
C GLY A 13 -6.77 6.52 -6.10
N THR A 14 -7.83 5.77 -5.78
CA THR A 14 -8.48 5.87 -4.46
C THR A 14 -7.56 5.44 -3.31
N THR A 15 -6.87 4.31 -3.45
CA THR A 15 -5.92 3.83 -2.43
C THR A 15 -4.74 4.79 -2.28
N GLU A 16 -4.29 5.39 -3.39
CA GLU A 16 -3.25 6.43 -3.39
C GLU A 16 -3.67 7.68 -2.61
N ASP A 17 -4.88 8.21 -2.83
CA ASP A 17 -5.40 9.36 -2.09
C ASP A 17 -5.46 9.08 -0.59
N ILE A 18 -5.93 7.89 -0.20
CA ILE A 18 -5.97 7.46 1.19
C ILE A 18 -4.54 7.37 1.76
N ALA A 19 -3.59 6.82 1.01
CA ALA A 19 -2.19 6.73 1.43
C ALA A 19 -1.60 8.13 1.69
N LYS A 20 -1.85 9.10 0.79
CA LYS A 20 -1.43 10.51 0.95
C LYS A 20 -2.08 11.17 2.17
N ARG A 21 -3.36 10.88 2.44
CA ARG A 21 -4.06 11.38 3.63
C ARG A 21 -3.48 10.82 4.92
N ILE A 22 -3.18 9.52 4.94
CA ILE A 22 -2.49 8.88 6.08
C ILE A 22 -1.12 9.53 6.30
N ALA A 23 -0.34 9.70 5.22
CA ALA A 23 0.97 10.36 5.28
C ALA A 23 0.88 11.76 5.88
N ALA A 24 -0.06 12.59 5.40
CA ALA A 24 -0.27 13.95 5.89
C ALA A 24 -0.68 13.98 7.38
N LYS A 25 -1.53 13.04 7.83
CA LYS A 25 -1.95 12.95 9.24
C LYS A 25 -0.86 12.48 10.18
N LEU A 26 0.07 11.66 9.68
CA LEU A 26 1.19 11.13 10.45
C LEU A 26 2.47 11.96 10.32
N GLY A 27 2.47 13.02 9.49
CA GLY A 27 3.65 13.85 9.23
C GLY A 27 4.74 13.09 8.47
N VAL A 28 4.36 12.18 7.57
CA VAL A 28 5.28 11.39 6.75
C VAL A 28 5.52 12.11 5.42
N ASP A 29 6.78 12.38 5.10
CA ASP A 29 7.16 13.00 3.82
C ASP A 29 6.82 12.12 2.62
N ALA A 30 6.53 12.75 1.48
CA ALA A 30 6.23 12.07 0.23
C ALA A 30 7.36 11.15 -0.26
N SER A 31 8.61 11.37 0.17
CA SER A 31 9.74 10.47 -0.13
C SER A 31 9.65 9.10 0.56
N ASN A 32 8.76 8.95 1.56
CA ASN A 32 8.50 7.70 2.27
C ASN A 32 7.14 7.07 1.88
N LEU A 33 6.56 7.55 0.77
CA LEU A 33 5.32 7.08 0.21
C LEU A 33 5.62 6.39 -1.14
N TYR A 34 5.29 5.11 -1.23
CA TYR A 34 5.73 4.24 -2.32
C TYR A 34 4.54 3.60 -3.03
N ASP A 35 4.47 3.81 -4.34
CA ASP A 35 3.68 2.98 -5.24
C ASP A 35 4.41 1.64 -5.44
N VAL A 36 3.76 0.53 -5.08
CA VAL A 36 4.36 -0.81 -5.15
C VAL A 36 4.70 -1.24 -6.58
N ALA A 37 4.08 -0.63 -7.60
CA ALA A 37 4.44 -0.84 -9.01
C ALA A 37 5.89 -0.39 -9.32
N LYS A 38 6.40 0.59 -8.56
CA LYS A 38 7.73 1.21 -8.74
C LYS A 38 8.70 0.88 -7.61
N ALA A 39 8.19 0.42 -6.47
CA ALA A 39 8.98 0.15 -5.29
C ALA A 39 9.84 -1.11 -5.43
N SER A 40 10.93 -1.13 -4.68
CA SER A 40 11.86 -2.24 -4.55
C SER A 40 11.79 -2.85 -3.14
N PRO A 41 12.14 -4.14 -2.96
CA PRO A 41 12.21 -4.75 -1.64
C PRO A 41 13.14 -4.04 -0.65
N SER A 42 14.20 -3.39 -1.15
CA SER A 42 15.14 -2.60 -0.34
C SER A 42 14.48 -1.40 0.31
N ASP A 43 13.41 -0.86 -0.27
CA ASP A 43 12.71 0.30 0.28
C ASP A 43 12.04 -0.02 1.62
N LEU A 44 11.69 -1.28 1.91
CA LEU A 44 11.09 -1.67 3.20
C LEU A 44 12.12 -1.73 4.35
N ALA A 45 13.40 -1.88 4.04
CA ALA A 45 14.42 -2.22 5.04
C ALA A 45 14.62 -1.09 6.06
N GLY A 46 14.57 0.17 5.61
CA GLY A 46 14.83 1.36 6.44
C GLY A 46 13.72 1.76 7.42
N TYR A 47 12.58 1.08 7.39
CA TYR A 47 11.41 1.45 8.19
C TYR A 47 11.16 0.53 9.39
N GLU A 48 10.90 1.13 10.55
CA GLU A 48 10.43 0.43 11.74
C GLU A 48 8.92 0.12 11.68
N VAL A 49 8.16 0.98 10.98
CA VAL A 49 6.72 0.86 10.79
C VAL A 49 6.42 0.80 9.30
N LEU A 50 5.66 -0.22 8.89
CA LEU A 50 5.17 -0.39 7.53
C LEU A 50 3.65 -0.19 7.52
N ILE A 51 3.17 0.70 6.66
CA ILE A 51 1.75 0.86 6.39
C ILE A 51 1.50 0.37 4.97
N LEU A 52 0.74 -0.72 4.83
CA LEU A 52 0.52 -1.41 3.56
C LEU A 52 -0.93 -1.18 3.10
N GLY A 53 -1.10 -0.63 1.90
CA GLY A 53 -2.38 -0.26 1.32
C GLY A 53 -2.69 -0.99 0.02
N SER A 54 -3.84 -1.63 -0.09
CA SER A 54 -4.26 -2.22 -1.37
C SER A 54 -5.75 -2.03 -1.62
N SER A 55 -6.13 -1.87 -2.89
CA SER A 55 -7.53 -2.05 -3.27
C SER A 55 -7.89 -3.53 -3.44
N THR A 56 -9.15 -3.85 -3.20
CA THR A 56 -9.73 -5.18 -3.49
C THR A 56 -10.54 -5.13 -4.77
N TRP A 57 -10.34 -6.12 -5.63
CA TRP A 57 -10.93 -6.23 -6.97
C TRP A 57 -11.70 -7.55 -7.14
N GLY A 58 -12.55 -7.62 -8.18
CA GLY A 58 -13.22 -8.85 -8.58
C GLY A 58 -13.96 -9.55 -7.43
N ALA A 59 -13.55 -10.78 -7.12
CA ALA A 59 -14.13 -11.62 -6.07
C ALA A 59 -13.25 -11.69 -4.81
N GLY A 60 -12.52 -10.62 -4.49
CA GLY A 60 -11.59 -10.57 -3.37
C GLY A 60 -10.12 -10.58 -3.78
N ASP A 61 -9.84 -10.28 -5.05
CA ASP A 61 -8.50 -10.23 -5.61
C ASP A 61 -7.74 -9.01 -5.09
N LEU A 62 -6.43 -9.16 -4.95
CA LEU A 62 -5.53 -8.07 -4.59
C LEU A 62 -5.29 -7.19 -5.83
N GLN A 63 -4.99 -5.91 -5.64
CA GLN A 63 -4.57 -5.07 -6.76
C GLN A 63 -3.32 -5.65 -7.46
N ASP A 64 -3.29 -5.60 -8.80
CA ASP A 64 -2.36 -6.36 -9.64
C ASP A 64 -0.87 -6.18 -9.28
N ASP A 65 -0.42 -4.95 -9.04
CA ASP A 65 1.00 -4.65 -8.77
C ASP A 65 1.48 -5.28 -7.45
N TRP A 66 0.57 -5.53 -6.51
CA TRP A 66 0.92 -6.19 -5.27
C TRP A 66 1.31 -7.65 -5.47
N TYR A 67 0.79 -8.37 -6.46
CA TYR A 67 1.19 -9.76 -6.68
C TYR A 67 2.69 -9.84 -7.00
N ASP A 68 3.17 -8.96 -7.89
CA ASP A 68 4.58 -8.85 -8.25
C ASP A 68 5.42 -8.36 -7.07
N PHE A 69 4.94 -7.38 -6.31
CA PHE A 69 5.66 -6.88 -5.16
C PHE A 69 5.77 -7.93 -4.04
N LEU A 70 4.68 -8.63 -3.71
CA LEU A 70 4.65 -9.72 -2.74
C LEU A 70 5.62 -10.84 -3.10
N ALA A 71 5.69 -11.22 -4.38
CA ALA A 71 6.64 -12.22 -4.85
C ALA A 71 8.10 -11.84 -4.53
N LYS A 72 8.42 -10.54 -4.58
CA LYS A 72 9.76 -10.02 -4.26
C LYS A 72 10.02 -9.92 -2.76
N ILE A 73 9.01 -9.54 -1.95
CA ILE A 73 9.19 -9.32 -0.51
C ILE A 73 8.95 -10.54 0.36
N LYS A 74 8.37 -11.64 -0.17
CA LYS A 74 8.07 -12.87 0.58
C LYS A 74 9.29 -13.52 1.28
N LYS A 75 10.51 -13.22 0.81
CA LYS A 75 11.77 -13.73 1.38
C LYS A 75 12.39 -12.80 2.43
N LEU A 76 11.82 -11.60 2.64
CA LEU A 76 12.35 -10.65 3.60
C LEU A 76 11.96 -11.03 5.03
N ASP A 77 12.89 -10.83 5.95
CA ASP A 77 12.57 -10.87 7.38
C ASP A 77 11.93 -9.53 7.79
N LEU A 78 10.69 -9.60 8.24
CA LEU A 78 9.94 -8.47 8.76
C LEU A 78 9.80 -8.51 10.29
N SER A 79 10.51 -9.42 10.96
CA SER A 79 10.49 -9.56 12.42
C SER A 79 10.86 -8.24 13.11
N GLY A 80 10.09 -7.88 14.12
CA GLY A 80 10.29 -6.64 14.88
C GLY A 80 9.76 -5.36 14.22
N LYS A 81 9.30 -5.42 12.96
CA LYS A 81 8.59 -4.28 12.32
C LYS A 81 7.15 -4.23 12.80
N PHE A 82 6.63 -3.01 12.97
CA PHE A 82 5.21 -2.78 13.21
C PHE A 82 4.50 -2.67 11.87
N VAL A 83 3.43 -3.44 11.67
CA VAL A 83 2.71 -3.47 10.39
C VAL A 83 1.27 -3.02 10.60
N ALA A 84 0.85 -2.02 9.84
CA ALA A 84 -0.55 -1.62 9.69
C ALA A 84 -1.00 -1.91 8.26
N ILE A 85 -2.25 -2.32 8.11
CA ILE A 85 -2.85 -2.61 6.80
C ILE A 85 -4.11 -1.76 6.66
N PHE A 86 -4.28 -1.15 5.48
CA PHE A 86 -5.53 -0.52 5.10
C PHE A 86 -5.95 -0.99 3.71
N GLY A 87 -7.24 -0.89 3.42
CA GLY A 87 -7.75 -1.24 2.11
C GLY A 87 -8.91 -0.36 1.69
N CYS A 88 -9.09 -0.27 0.39
CA CYS A 88 -10.23 0.39 -0.21
C CYS A 88 -10.95 -0.59 -1.14
N ILE A 89 -12.27 -0.63 -1.07
CA ILE A 89 -13.03 -1.28 -2.13
C ILE A 89 -13.15 -0.28 -3.28
N SER A 90 -12.97 -0.72 -4.52
CA SER A 90 -13.45 0.06 -5.65
C SER A 90 -14.97 0.18 -5.48
N GLN A 91 -15.44 1.34 -5.02
CA GLN A 91 -16.86 1.60 -4.90
C GLN A 91 -17.40 1.59 -6.32
N CYS A 92 -18.26 0.61 -6.65
CA CYS A 92 -19.09 0.67 -7.84
C CYS A 92 -19.63 2.10 -7.94
N ASP A 93 -19.54 2.69 -9.12
CA ASP A 93 -20.20 3.96 -9.37
C ASP A 93 -21.68 3.87 -8.96
N GLY A 94 -22.36 5.00 -8.78
CA GLY A 94 -23.77 5.03 -8.36
C GLY A 94 -24.75 4.27 -9.27
N ASN A 95 -24.27 3.59 -10.32
CA ASN A 95 -25.02 2.77 -11.26
C ASN A 95 -24.87 1.25 -11.03
N GLY A 96 -24.13 0.82 -10.01
CA GLY A 96 -24.07 -0.59 -9.62
C GLY A 96 -23.42 -1.51 -10.66
N GLN A 97 -22.64 -0.96 -11.58
CA GLN A 97 -21.81 -1.77 -12.48
C GLN A 97 -20.47 -2.03 -11.79
N ARG A 98 -20.08 -3.30 -11.76
CA ARG A 98 -18.68 -3.69 -11.50
C ARG A 98 -17.94 -3.46 -12.82
N GLU A 99 -16.76 -2.84 -12.74
CA GLU A 99 -15.78 -2.94 -13.83
C GLU A 99 -15.49 -4.41 -14.14
#